data_AF-A0A3P7E5P6-F1
#
_entry.id   AF-A0A3P7E5P6-F1
#
_cell.length_a   1.000
_cell.length_b   1.000
_cell.length_c   1.000
_cell.angle_alpha   90.00
_cell.angle_beta   90.00
_cell.angle_gamma   90.00
#
_symmetry.space_group_name_H-M   'P 1'
#
loop_
_entity.id
_entity.type
_entity.pdbx_description
1 polymer ?
#
loop_
_entity_poly.entity_id
_entity_poly.type
_entity_poly.pdbx_seq_one_letter_code
_entity_poly.pdbx_strand_id
1 'polypeptide(L)'
;MLTYTIFISQQVIGRCYSCSGTCYSEPCNCQMGSCESDYCFIERRPTDERGHYRITKGCIKRPPRTHMGCDYDHFQDHILCICRG
;
A
#
# COMPACT_ATOMS: atom_id res chain seq x y z
N MET A 1 -28.99 27.41 29.90
CA MET A 1 -27.86 27.62 28.98
C MET A 1 -27.40 26.23 28.50
N LEU A 2 -27.89 25.75 27.35
CA LEU A 2 -27.52 24.45 26.81
C LEU A 2 -26.23 24.59 25.99
N THR A 3 -25.10 24.15 26.54
CA THR A 3 -23.80 24.12 25.86
C THR A 3 -23.74 22.95 24.88
N TYR A 4 -23.68 23.27 23.59
CA TYR A 4 -23.35 22.32 22.53
C TYR A 4 -21.86 21.98 22.59
N THR A 5 -21.53 20.78 23.04
CA THR A 5 -20.19 20.19 22.90
C THR A 5 -19.99 19.77 21.44
N ILE A 6 -19.26 20.60 20.68
CA ILE A 6 -18.79 20.28 19.34
C ILE A 6 -17.69 19.21 19.48
N PHE A 7 -17.99 17.97 19.14
CA PHE A 7 -16.98 16.92 18.96
C PHE A 7 -16.25 17.18 17.63
N ILE A 8 -15.08 17.83 17.70
CA ILE A 8 -14.11 17.82 16.60
C ILE A 8 -13.41 16.47 16.67
N SER A 9 -13.92 15.45 15.97
CA SER A 9 -13.09 14.29 15.68
C SER A 9 -12.04 14.74 14.67
N GLN A 10 -10.78 14.91 15.11
CA GLN A 10 -9.65 14.89 14.20
C GLN A 10 -9.64 13.50 13.55
N GLN A 11 -10.19 13.39 12.35
CA GLN A 11 -9.99 12.25 11.48
C GLN A 11 -8.48 12.24 11.18
N VAL A 12 -7.73 11.36 11.85
CA VAL A 12 -6.35 11.05 11.44
C VAL A 12 -6.48 10.40 10.08
N ILE A 13 -6.27 11.20 9.02
CA ILE A 13 -6.27 10.70 7.66
C ILE A 13 -4.99 9.88 7.52
N GLY A 14 -5.12 8.56 7.44
CA GLY A 14 -3.98 7.66 7.20
C GLY A 14 -3.22 8.08 5.94
N ARG A 15 -1.90 7.87 5.90
CA ARG A 15 -1.07 8.29 4.77
C ARG A 15 -0.13 7.17 4.37
N CYS A 16 -0.22 6.78 3.10
CA CYS A 16 0.62 5.74 2.53
C CYS A 16 1.72 6.35 1.66
N TYR A 17 2.91 5.75 1.71
CA TYR A 17 3.92 5.97 0.67
C TYR A 17 3.50 5.28 -0.62
N SER A 18 3.64 5.98 -1.73
CA SER A 18 3.50 5.40 -3.06
C SER A 18 4.85 5.31 -3.75
N CYS A 19 5.03 4.25 -4.54
CA CYS A 19 6.27 3.93 -5.23
C CYS A 19 5.90 2.99 -6.37
N SER A 20 6.33 3.28 -7.60
CA SER A 20 6.22 2.33 -8.71
C SER A 20 7.54 2.27 -9.46
N GLY A 21 8.05 1.07 -9.67
CA GLY A 21 9.34 0.86 -10.31
C GLY A 21 9.68 -0.61 -10.49
N THR A 22 10.77 -0.86 -11.22
CA THR A 22 11.37 -2.18 -11.35
C THR A 22 12.60 -2.23 -10.45
N CYS A 23 12.66 -3.26 -9.62
CA CYS A 23 13.74 -3.52 -8.69
C CYS A 23 14.45 -4.80 -9.12
N TYR A 24 15.77 -4.82 -8.99
CA TYR A 24 16.59 -6.02 -9.17
C TYR A 24 17.30 -6.42 -7.86
N SER A 25 17.46 -5.46 -6.94
CA SER A 25 17.89 -5.59 -5.54
C SER A 25 17.46 -4.33 -4.78
N GLU A 26 17.66 -4.28 -3.45
CA GLU A 26 17.63 -3.00 -2.74
C GLU A 26 18.95 -2.24 -2.98
N PRO A 27 18.93 -0.91 -3.21
CA PRO A 27 17.75 -0.02 -3.28
C PRO A 27 17.01 -0.10 -4.63
N CYS A 28 15.69 0.08 -4.60
CA CYS A 28 14.85 0.07 -5.81
C CYS A 28 14.71 1.46 -6.43
N ASN A 29 14.83 1.55 -7.76
CA ASN A 29 14.53 2.76 -8.51
C ASN A 29 13.02 2.90 -8.70
N CYS A 30 12.36 3.70 -7.88
CA CYS A 30 10.93 3.97 -8.04
C CYS A 30 10.59 5.45 -7.95
N GLN A 31 9.52 5.82 -8.65
CA GLN A 31 8.93 7.14 -8.53
C GLN A 31 8.18 7.24 -7.20
N MET A 32 8.74 7.98 -6.25
CA MET A 32 8.18 8.12 -4.90
C MET A 32 7.05 9.15 -4.86
N GLY A 33 6.07 8.91 -4.00
CA GLY A 33 4.98 9.82 -3.69
C GLY A 33 4.28 9.44 -2.39
N SER A 34 3.13 10.04 -2.14
CA SER A 34 2.26 9.66 -1.03
C SER A 34 0.80 9.99 -1.34
N CYS A 35 -0.11 9.34 -0.65
CA CYS A 35 -1.54 9.55 -0.78
C CYS A 35 -2.26 9.30 0.55
N GLU A 36 -3.46 9.84 0.67
CA GLU A 36 -4.30 9.72 1.86
C GLU A 36 -5.22 8.50 1.75
N SER A 37 -5.17 7.61 2.74
CA SER A 37 -5.98 6.40 2.86
C SER A 37 -5.77 5.71 4.21
N ASP A 38 -6.83 5.10 4.76
CA ASP A 38 -6.75 4.26 5.96
C ASP A 38 -6.02 2.93 5.72
N TYR A 39 -5.85 2.55 4.45
CA TYR A 39 -5.20 1.32 4.05
C TYR A 39 -4.18 1.58 2.94
N CYS A 40 -3.05 0.90 3.04
CA CYS A 40 -1.99 0.87 2.05
C CYS A 40 -1.86 -0.52 1.43
N PHE A 41 -1.26 -0.59 0.25
CA PHE A 41 -0.87 -1.85 -0.35
C PHE A 41 0.59 -1.84 -0.79
N ILE A 42 1.18 -3.04 -0.84
CA ILE A 42 2.46 -3.32 -1.47
C ILE A 42 2.25 -4.52 -2.38
N GLU A 43 2.56 -4.35 -3.65
CA GLU A 43 2.48 -5.40 -4.65
C GLU A 43 3.85 -5.63 -5.26
N ARG A 44 4.30 -6.87 -5.26
CA ARG A 44 5.50 -7.33 -5.98
C ARG A 44 5.03 -8.27 -7.07
N ARG A 45 5.39 -8.01 -8.33
CA ARG A 45 5.11 -8.90 -9.47
C ARG A 45 6.41 -9.36 -10.14
N PRO A 46 6.45 -10.59 -10.66
CA PRO A 46 7.58 -11.02 -11.47
C PRO A 46 7.66 -10.20 -12.77
N THR A 47 8.85 -10.17 -13.36
CA THR A 47 9.11 -9.64 -14.70
C THR A 47 9.69 -10.74 -15.59
N ASP A 48 9.76 -10.51 -16.91
CA ASP A 48 10.38 -11.45 -17.84
C ASP A 48 11.90 -11.62 -17.59
N GLU A 49 12.55 -10.59 -17.04
CA GLU A 49 13.95 -10.62 -16.64
C GLU A 49 14.14 -11.34 -15.29
N ARG A 50 15.03 -12.33 -15.27
CA ARG A 50 15.35 -13.07 -14.03
C ARG A 50 15.99 -12.15 -12.99
N GLY A 51 15.52 -12.26 -11.75
CA GLY A 51 16.00 -11.45 -10.62
C GLY A 51 15.37 -10.06 -10.54
N HIS A 52 14.63 -9.64 -11.56
CA HIS A 52 13.90 -8.39 -11.55
C HIS A 52 12.45 -8.61 -11.08
N TYR A 53 11.89 -7.62 -10.42
CA TYR A 53 10.50 -7.59 -9.98
C TYR A 53 9.95 -6.18 -10.06
N ARG A 54 8.68 -6.06 -10.42
CA ARG A 54 7.98 -4.79 -10.38
C ARG A 54 7.40 -4.60 -8.98
N ILE A 55 7.75 -3.51 -8.31
CA ILE A 55 7.12 -3.10 -7.06
C ILE A 55 6.14 -1.97 -7.32
N THR A 56 4.96 -2.07 -6.71
CA THR A 56 3.97 -0.99 -6.67
C THR A 56 3.45 -0.84 -5.24
N LYS A 57 3.55 0.36 -4.69
CA LYS A 57 3.03 0.73 -3.37
C LYS A 57 2.04 1.88 -3.53
N GLY A 58 1.04 1.94 -2.68
CA GLY A 58 0.13 3.07 -2.65
C GLY A 58 -1.07 2.89 -1.74
N CYS A 59 -2.10 3.68 -1.99
CA CYS A 59 -3.34 3.71 -1.22
C CYS A 59 -4.38 2.77 -1.79
N ILE A 60 -5.18 2.16 -0.92
CA ILE A 60 -6.34 1.37 -1.32
C ILE A 60 -7.59 1.84 -0.59
N LYS A 61 -8.57 2.36 -1.34
CA LYS A 61 -9.82 2.88 -0.75
C LYS A 61 -10.74 1.78 -0.23
N ARG A 62 -10.74 0.62 -0.90
CA ARG A 62 -11.56 -0.55 -0.57
C ARG A 62 -10.73 -1.81 -0.84
N PRO A 63 -10.08 -2.39 0.17
CA PRO A 63 -9.27 -3.58 -0.05
C PRO A 63 -10.16 -4.74 -0.50
N PRO A 64 -9.74 -5.55 -1.50
CA PRO A 64 -10.52 -6.69 -1.99
C PRO A 64 -10.62 -7.81 -0.94
N ARG A 65 -9.78 -7.75 0.09
CA ARG A 65 -9.78 -8.68 1.22
C ARG A 65 -9.92 -7.90 2.53
N THR A 66 -10.62 -8.49 3.49
CA THR A 66 -10.91 -7.89 4.81
C THR A 66 -9.75 -8.01 5.80
N HIS A 67 -8.76 -8.87 5.52
CA HIS A 67 -7.65 -9.13 6.42
C HIS A 67 -6.37 -8.42 5.96
N MET A 68 -5.73 -7.73 6.90
CA MET A 68 -4.35 -7.26 6.75
C MET A 68 -3.42 -8.47 6.65
N GLY A 69 -2.34 -8.34 5.90
CA GLY A 69 -1.40 -9.42 5.66
C GLY A 69 -0.97 -9.47 4.20
N CYS A 70 -0.25 -10.53 3.83
CA CYS A 70 0.23 -10.76 2.48
C CYS A 70 -0.37 -12.03 1.93
N ASP A 71 -0.84 -11.94 0.69
CA ASP A 71 -1.27 -13.08 -0.10
C ASP A 71 -0.17 -13.44 -1.08
N TYR A 72 0.09 -14.75 -1.18
CA TYR A 72 1.06 -15.33 -2.09
C TYR A 72 0.28 -16.15 -3.12
N ASP A 73 0.38 -15.77 -4.39
CA ASP A 73 -0.15 -16.64 -5.45
C ASP A 73 0.72 -17.89 -5.53
N HIS A 74 0.10 -19.06 -5.64
CA HIS A 74 0.77 -20.37 -5.47
C HIS A 74 1.77 -20.69 -6.60
N PHE A 75 1.76 -19.92 -7.69
CA PHE A 75 2.52 -20.24 -8.91
C PHE A 75 3.30 -19.07 -9.50
N GLN A 76 3.22 -17.88 -8.91
CA GLN A 76 3.91 -16.70 -9.40
C GLN A 76 4.47 -15.98 -8.18
N ASP A 77 5.67 -15.40 -8.28
CA ASP A 77 6.26 -14.54 -7.25
C ASP A 77 5.49 -13.20 -7.07
N HIS A 78 4.16 -13.27 -7.25
CA HIS A 78 3.20 -12.24 -7.01
C HIS A 78 2.82 -12.25 -5.54
N ILE A 79 3.16 -11.15 -4.87
CA ILE A 79 2.84 -10.91 -3.48
C ILE A 79 2.02 -9.64 -3.43
N LEU A 80 0.84 -9.70 -2.79
CA LEU A 80 0.04 -8.53 -2.48
C LEU A 80 -0.13 -8.44 -0.97
N CYS A 81 0.39 -7.37 -0.37
CA CYS A 81 0.23 -7.07 1.03
C CYS A 81 -0.69 -5.88 1.23
N ILE A 82 -1.54 -5.95 2.26
CA ILE A 82 -2.42 -4.86 2.69
C ILE A 82 -2.13 -4.54 4.16
N CYS A 83 -1.93 -3.26 4.47
CA CYS A 83 -1.69 -2.78 5.83
C CYS A 83 -2.50 -1.51 6.13
N ARG A 84 -2.52 -1.07 7.40
CA ARG A 84 -3.07 0.22 7.80
C ARG A 84 -2.11 1.35 7.45
N GLY A 85 -2.67 2.48 7.01
CA GLY A 85 -1.93 3.73 6.76
C GLY A 85 -1.82 4.64 7.96
#